data_AF-A0A4Y2QBI0-F1
#
_entry.id   AF-A0A4Y2QBI0-F1
#
_cell.length_a   1.000
_cell.length_b   1.000
_cell.length_c   1.000
_cell.angle_alpha   90.00
_cell.angle_beta   90.00
_cell.angle_gamma   90.00
#
_symmetry.space_group_name_H-M   'P 1'
#
loop_
_entity.id
_entity.type
_entity.pdbx_description
1 polymer ?
#
loop_
_entity_poly.entity_id
_entity_poly.type
_entity_poly.pdbx_seq_one_letter_code
_entity_poly.pdbx_strand_id
1 'polypeptide(L)'
;MTHVHAFLAVDTLLQDLTKCKEPFGGKDILLGGDFRQVLTVILRGSRTLTVASSLKKHAFWLKFHKLYLTKNMRALESERDFGAWLLDIGEKKSGSTIQLPLQCYPSIKDPIHQLYSDIDFSSETPQELKGRALPTVNNERSMEINNKVL
;
A
#
# COMPACT_ATOMS: atom_id res chain seq x y z
N MET A 1 -5.45 0.26 -4.72
CA MET A 1 -6.47 -0.72 -5.19
C MET A 1 -7.01 -0.30 -6.57
N THR A 2 -7.39 -1.24 -7.43
CA THR A 2 -8.05 -0.96 -8.72
C THR A 2 -9.54 -0.65 -8.51
N HIS A 3 -10.10 0.27 -9.31
CA HIS A 3 -11.53 0.59 -9.29
C HIS A 3 -12.39 -0.64 -9.68
N VAL A 4 -13.52 -0.84 -8.99
CA VAL A 4 -14.40 -2.01 -9.21
C VAL A 4 -14.84 -2.19 -10.67
N HIS A 5 -15.09 -1.09 -11.40
CA HIS A 5 -15.48 -1.13 -12.82
C HIS A 5 -14.47 -1.85 -13.73
N ALA A 6 -13.17 -1.86 -13.39
CA ALA A 6 -12.21 -2.63 -14.17
C ALA A 6 -12.52 -4.14 -14.10
N PHE A 7 -12.89 -4.64 -12.92
CA PHE A 7 -13.27 -6.05 -12.76
C PHE A 7 -14.58 -6.37 -13.47
N LEU A 8 -15.55 -5.46 -13.44
CA LEU A 8 -16.82 -5.63 -14.15
C LEU A 8 -16.65 -5.61 -15.67
N ALA A 9 -15.76 -4.74 -16.18
CA ALA A 9 -15.45 -4.70 -17.60
C ALA A 9 -14.80 -6.01 -18.07
N VAL A 10 -13.86 -6.56 -17.28
CA VAL A 10 -13.25 -7.87 -17.57
C VAL A 10 -14.27 -9.00 -17.49
N ASP A 11 -15.15 -9.00 -16.48
CA ASP A 11 -16.23 -9.99 -16.33
C ASP A 11 -17.14 -10.01 -17.57
N THR A 12 -17.68 -8.85 -17.95
CA THR A 12 -18.54 -8.70 -19.13
C THR A 12 -17.81 -9.12 -20.41
N LEU A 13 -16.57 -8.65 -20.60
CA LEU A 13 -15.78 -9.00 -21.78
C LEU A 13 -15.58 -10.51 -21.91
N LEU A 14 -15.21 -11.18 -20.83
CA LEU A 14 -14.99 -12.62 -20.86
C LEU A 14 -16.29 -13.39 -21.10
N GLN A 15 -17.41 -12.97 -20.51
CA GLN A 15 -18.72 -13.57 -20.79
C GLN A 15 -19.12 -13.44 -22.27
N ASP A 16 -18.85 -12.28 -22.87
CA ASP A 16 -19.17 -12.02 -24.27
C ASP A 16 -18.27 -12.81 -25.23
N LEU A 17 -16.99 -13.00 -24.88
CA LEU A 17 -16.04 -13.79 -25.66
C LEU A 17 -16.32 -15.29 -25.57
N THR A 18 -16.61 -15.81 -24.37
CA THR A 18 -16.82 -17.24 -24.17
C THR A 18 -18.27 -17.68 -24.40
N LYS A 19 -19.18 -16.73 -24.60
CA LYS A 19 -20.63 -16.96 -24.68
C LYS A 19 -21.19 -17.70 -23.45
N CYS A 20 -20.53 -17.54 -22.30
CA CYS A 20 -20.93 -18.12 -21.02
C CYS A 20 -21.31 -16.99 -20.05
N LYS A 21 -22.45 -17.10 -19.35
CA LYS A 21 -22.93 -16.09 -18.39
C LYS A 21 -22.47 -16.35 -16.94
N GLU A 22 -21.66 -17.37 -16.73
CA GLU A 22 -20.97 -17.55 -15.46
C GLU A 22 -19.97 -16.41 -15.22
N PRO A 23 -19.63 -16.11 -13.95
CA PRO A 23 -18.61 -15.12 -13.63
C PRO A 23 -17.33 -15.34 -14.44
N PHE A 24 -16.81 -14.25 -15.00
CA PHE A 24 -15.65 -14.22 -15.88
C PHE A 24 -15.73 -15.17 -17.07
N GLY A 25 -16.93 -15.44 -17.57
CA GLY A 25 -17.14 -16.34 -18.70
C GLY A 25 -16.70 -17.78 -18.41
N GLY A 26 -16.86 -18.23 -17.16
CA GLY A 26 -16.47 -19.57 -16.70
C GLY A 26 -14.97 -19.77 -16.64
N LYS A 27 -14.20 -18.71 -16.33
CA LYS A 27 -12.74 -18.79 -16.17
C LYS A 27 -12.37 -18.72 -14.70
N ASP A 28 -11.36 -19.50 -14.33
CA ASP A 28 -10.76 -19.40 -13.00
C ASP A 28 -9.94 -18.12 -12.89
N ILE A 29 -10.30 -17.28 -11.92
CA ILE A 29 -9.64 -16.00 -11.68
C ILE A 29 -9.02 -16.00 -10.28
N LEU A 30 -7.70 -15.83 -10.26
CA LEU A 30 -6.94 -15.61 -9.03
C LEU A 30 -6.57 -14.13 -8.93
N LEU A 31 -7.04 -13.49 -7.86
CA LEU A 31 -6.63 -12.13 -7.51
C LEU A 31 -5.61 -12.19 -6.37
N GLY A 32 -4.45 -11.59 -6.59
CA GLY A 32 -3.42 -11.40 -5.57
C GLY A 32 -3.27 -9.93 -5.20
N GLY A 33 -3.06 -9.64 -3.92
CA GLY A 33 -2.78 -8.28 -3.47
C GLY A 33 -2.94 -8.11 -1.96
N ASP A 34 -2.57 -6.92 -1.48
CA ASP A 34 -2.78 -6.52 -0.09
C ASP A 34 -3.90 -5.48 -0.01
N PHE A 35 -5.05 -5.90 0.53
CA PHE A 35 -6.24 -5.05 0.67
C PHE A 35 -6.16 -4.06 1.83
N ARG A 36 -5.06 -4.05 2.59
CA ARG A 36 -4.74 -3.04 3.61
C ARG A 36 -3.96 -1.87 3.00
N GLN A 37 -3.59 -1.95 1.71
CA GLN A 37 -3.04 -0.83 0.97
C GLN A 37 -4.07 0.28 0.72
N VAL A 38 -3.57 1.41 0.24
CA VAL A 38 -4.38 2.61 -0.04
C VAL A 38 -5.53 2.29 -1.01
N LEU A 39 -6.71 2.82 -0.67
CA LEU A 39 -7.91 2.75 -1.50
C LEU A 39 -7.70 3.47 -2.84
N THR A 40 -8.57 3.20 -3.81
CA THR A 40 -8.55 3.90 -5.10
C THR A 40 -8.72 5.40 -4.90
N VAL A 41 -7.83 6.21 -5.46
CA VAL A 41 -7.97 7.67 -5.46
C VAL A 41 -9.04 8.06 -6.48
N ILE A 42 -10.07 8.77 -6.03
CA ILE A 42 -11.11 9.33 -6.90
C ILE A 42 -10.99 10.84 -6.86
N LEU A 43 -10.67 11.43 -8.01
CA LEU A 43 -10.50 12.87 -8.12
C LEU A 43 -11.80 13.57 -7.73
N ARG A 44 -11.72 14.49 -6.74
CA ARG A 44 -12.88 15.19 -6.16
C ARG A 44 -13.97 14.24 -5.60
N GLY A 45 -13.63 12.98 -5.36
CA GLY A 45 -14.53 11.98 -4.80
C GLY A 45 -14.69 12.14 -3.29
N SER A 46 -15.90 11.87 -2.79
CA SER A 46 -16.13 11.76 -1.35
C SER A 46 -15.54 10.45 -0.80
N ARG A 47 -15.33 10.40 0.52
CA ARG A 47 -14.93 9.16 1.21
C ARG A 47 -15.88 8.00 0.89
N THR A 48 -17.18 8.27 0.83
CA THR A 48 -18.20 7.27 0.50
C THR A 48 -18.02 6.73 -0.91
N LEU A 49 -17.75 7.61 -1.88
CA LEU A 49 -17.45 7.20 -3.27
C LEU A 49 -16.20 6.34 -3.33
N THR A 50 -15.10 6.76 -2.69
CA THR A 50 -13.86 5.97 -2.64
C THR A 50 -14.08 4.56 -2.08
N VAL A 51 -14.87 4.43 -1.00
CA VAL A 51 -15.19 3.12 -0.41
C VAL A 51 -16.11 2.31 -1.34
N ALA A 52 -17.13 2.94 -1.93
CA ALA A 52 -18.06 2.29 -2.85
C ALA A 52 -17.38 1.75 -4.11
N SER A 53 -16.32 2.42 -4.57
CA SER A 53 -15.51 2.01 -5.71
C SER A 53 -14.53 0.87 -5.43
N SER A 54 -14.41 0.44 -4.17
CA SER A 54 -13.57 -0.70 -3.81
C SER A 54 -14.24 -2.03 -4.18
N LEU A 55 -13.45 -2.98 -4.68
CA LEU A 55 -13.95 -4.33 -4.97
C LEU A 55 -14.59 -4.97 -3.72
N LYS A 56 -13.98 -4.79 -2.54
CA LYS A 56 -14.46 -5.33 -1.25
C LYS A 56 -15.86 -4.87 -0.86
N LYS A 57 -16.32 -3.71 -1.34
CA LYS A 57 -17.66 -3.19 -1.05
C LYS A 57 -18.72 -3.71 -2.04
N HIS A 58 -18.31 -4.20 -3.19
CA HIS A 58 -19.20 -4.65 -4.25
C HIS A 58 -19.66 -6.10 -4.04
N ALA A 59 -20.87 -6.44 -4.48
CA ALA A 59 -21.44 -7.79 -4.34
C ALA A 59 -20.58 -8.89 -4.97
N PHE A 60 -19.81 -8.53 -6.00
CA PHE A 60 -18.88 -9.42 -6.70
C PHE A 60 -17.82 -10.02 -5.77
N TRP A 61 -17.44 -9.31 -4.69
CA TRP A 61 -16.51 -9.82 -3.69
C TRP A 61 -17.00 -11.09 -2.97
N LEU A 62 -18.32 -11.27 -2.88
CA LEU A 62 -18.92 -12.46 -2.26
C LEU A 62 -18.71 -13.73 -3.08
N LYS A 63 -18.38 -13.60 -4.38
CA LYS A 63 -18.13 -14.74 -5.28
C LYS A 63 -16.72 -15.31 -5.14
N PHE A 64 -15.81 -14.60 -4.46
CA PHE A 64 -14.43 -15.05 -4.31
C PHE A 64 -14.23 -15.88 -3.04
N HIS A 65 -13.50 -16.98 -3.19
CA HIS A 65 -12.86 -17.66 -2.06
C HIS A 65 -11.65 -16.84 -1.61
N LYS A 66 -11.52 -16.63 -0.30
CA LYS A 66 -10.47 -15.79 0.29
C LYS A 66 -9.42 -16.68 0.91
N LEU A 67 -8.19 -16.55 0.43
CA LEU A 67 -7.02 -17.22 0.96
C LEU A 67 -6.07 -16.16 1.51
N TYR A 68 -5.44 -16.47 2.64
CA TYR A 68 -4.57 -15.54 3.34
C TYR A 68 -3.16 -16.13 3.42
N LEU A 69 -2.17 -15.35 2.97
CA LEU A 69 -0.77 -15.65 3.24
C LEU A 69 -0.42 -15.12 4.63
N THR A 70 -0.13 -16.01 5.57
CA THR A 70 0.10 -15.68 6.98
C THR A 70 1.58 -15.62 7.36
N LYS A 71 2.45 -16.24 6.57
CA LYS A 71 3.90 -16.24 6.80
C LYS A 71 4.59 -15.12 6.01
N ASN A 72 5.11 -14.13 6.71
CA ASN A 72 5.98 -13.11 6.13
C ASN A 72 7.39 -13.70 5.93
N MET A 73 7.89 -13.72 4.70
CA MET A 73 9.20 -14.27 4.36
C MET A 73 10.32 -13.22 4.30
N ARG A 74 9.96 -11.92 4.47
CA ARG A 74 10.90 -10.79 4.39
C ARG A 74 11.25 -10.24 5.77
N ALA A 75 10.25 -10.15 6.66
CA ALA A 75 10.47 -9.63 8.00
C ALA A 75 11.36 -10.58 8.81
N LEU A 76 12.27 -10.01 9.58
CA LEU A 76 13.10 -10.73 10.52
C LEU A 76 12.26 -11.16 11.73
N GLU A 77 12.71 -12.21 12.41
CA GLU A 77 12.07 -12.69 13.64
C GLU A 77 12.01 -11.61 14.73
N SER A 78 13.04 -10.76 14.80
CA SER A 78 13.10 -9.60 15.69
C SER A 78 12.09 -8.50 15.38
N GLU A 79 11.50 -8.49 14.17
CA GLU A 79 10.52 -7.49 13.73
C GLU A 79 9.08 -7.98 13.90
N ARG A 80 8.88 -9.17 14.49
CA ARG A 80 7.56 -9.80 14.64
C ARG A 80 6.55 -8.90 15.32
N ASP A 81 6.92 -8.25 16.43
CA ASP A 81 6.00 -7.42 17.21
C ASP A 81 5.58 -6.17 16.43
N PHE A 82 6.53 -5.56 15.70
CA PHE A 82 6.23 -4.43 14.82
C PHE A 82 5.32 -4.85 13.66
N GLY A 83 5.58 -6.03 13.07
CA GLY A 83 4.73 -6.63 12.05
C GLY A 83 3.30 -6.88 12.55
N ALA A 84 3.15 -7.43 13.77
CA ALA A 84 1.85 -7.66 14.39
C ALA A 84 1.08 -6.35 14.61
N TRP A 85 1.77 -5.31 15.10
CA TRP A 85 1.18 -3.97 15.27
C TRP A 85 0.70 -3.38 13.92
N LEU A 86 1.48 -3.50 12.84
CA LEU A 86 1.06 -3.06 11.50
C LEU A 86 -0.18 -3.81 11.01
N LEU A 87 -0.28 -5.12 11.28
CA LEU A 87 -1.47 -5.92 10.93
C LEU A 87 -2.72 -5.42 11.66
N ASP A 88 -2.61 -5.10 12.95
CA ASP A 88 -3.73 -4.62 13.75
C ASP A 88 -4.24 -3.26 13.28
N ILE A 89 -3.35 -2.38 12.80
CA ILE A 89 -3.74 -1.13 12.12
C ILE A 89 -4.51 -1.45 10.83
N GLY A 90 -3.96 -2.32 9.98
CA GLY A 90 -4.56 -2.66 8.68
C GLY A 90 -5.94 -3.31 8.80
N GLU A 91 -6.16 -4.11 9.84
CA GLU A 91 -7.45 -4.75 10.15
C GLU A 91 -8.39 -3.86 10.96
N LYS A 92 -7.98 -2.61 11.25
CA LYS A 92 -8.76 -1.63 12.02
C LYS A 92 -9.17 -2.17 13.40
N LYS A 93 -8.30 -2.94 14.04
CA LYS A 93 -8.46 -3.36 15.44
C LYS A 93 -8.09 -2.24 16.41
N SER A 94 -7.23 -1.34 15.97
CA SER A 94 -6.91 -0.10 16.67
C SER A 94 -8.11 0.85 16.65
N GLY A 95 -8.29 1.61 17.74
CA GLY A 95 -9.32 2.65 17.83
C GLY A 95 -9.09 3.82 16.86
N SER A 96 -9.79 4.94 17.08
CA SER A 96 -9.61 6.17 16.27
C SER A 96 -8.21 6.77 16.34
N THR A 97 -7.45 6.42 17.39
CA THR A 97 -6.10 6.91 17.63
C THR A 97 -5.14 5.74 17.60
N ILE A 98 -4.08 5.89 16.82
CA ILE A 98 -3.01 4.89 16.69
C ILE A 98 -1.85 5.35 17.58
N GLN A 99 -1.48 4.52 18.55
CA GLN A 99 -0.25 4.71 19.33
C GLN A 99 0.93 4.19 18.51
N LEU A 100 1.92 5.04 18.28
CA LEU A 100 3.12 4.66 17.54
C LEU A 100 4.10 3.93 18.47
N PRO A 101 4.75 2.86 17.99
CA PRO A 101 5.85 2.22 18.70
C PRO A 101 7.00 3.20 18.94
N LEU A 102 7.77 2.99 20.02
CA LEU A 102 8.88 3.87 20.39
C LEU A 102 9.90 4.04 19.25
N GLN A 103 10.15 2.98 18.47
CA GLN A 103 11.05 3.04 17.33
C GLN A 103 10.60 3.98 16.19
N CYS A 104 9.34 4.42 16.17
CA CYS A 104 8.83 5.35 15.16
C CYS A 104 9.08 6.82 15.52
N TYR A 105 9.47 7.13 16.76
CA TYR A 105 9.75 8.49 17.16
C TYR A 105 11.18 8.88 16.77
N PRO A 106 11.35 9.96 15.98
CA PRO A 106 12.67 10.37 15.54
C PRO A 106 13.46 10.97 16.71
N SER A 107 14.74 10.63 16.82
CA SER A 107 15.65 11.28 17.77
C SER A 107 16.04 12.69 17.32
N ILE A 108 16.00 12.95 16.00
CA ILE A 108 16.36 14.23 15.38
C ILE A 108 15.18 14.69 14.52
N LYS A 109 14.74 15.95 14.69
CA LYS A 109 13.55 16.46 13.98
C LYS A 109 13.75 16.62 12.47
N ASP A 110 14.97 16.91 12.04
CA ASP A 110 15.30 17.03 10.62
C ASP A 110 15.52 15.62 10.03
N PRO A 111 14.66 15.15 9.11
CA PRO A 111 14.77 13.82 8.54
C PRO A 111 16.02 13.64 7.69
N ILE A 112 16.55 14.70 7.07
CA ILE A 112 17.79 14.63 6.29
C ILE A 112 18.95 14.39 7.25
N HIS A 113 19.07 15.24 8.27
CA HIS A 113 20.11 15.06 9.29
C HIS A 113 19.96 13.74 10.06
N GLN A 114 18.73 13.24 10.28
CA GLN A 114 18.55 11.96 10.95
C GLN A 114 19.10 10.79 10.14
N LEU A 115 18.97 10.81 8.81
CA LEU A 115 19.33 9.68 7.94
C LEU A 115 20.71 9.81 7.28
N TYR A 116 21.21 11.04 7.15
CA TYR A 116 22.40 11.36 6.37
C TYR A 116 23.42 12.23 7.14
N SER A 117 23.37 12.27 8.49
CA SER A 117 24.33 13.06 9.30
C SER A 117 25.80 12.67 9.08
N ASP A 118 26.04 11.46 8.59
CA ASP A 118 27.35 10.88 8.34
C ASP A 118 27.85 11.12 6.90
N ILE A 119 27.09 11.81 6.05
CA ILE A 119 27.46 12.05 4.65
C ILE A 119 27.75 13.53 4.42
N ASP A 120 28.83 13.80 3.69
CA ASP A 120 29.14 15.12 3.16
C ASP A 120 28.60 15.24 1.72
N PHE A 121 27.48 15.97 1.58
CA PHE A 121 26.81 16.22 0.31
C PHE A 121 27.71 16.87 -0.77
N SER A 122 28.85 17.47 -0.39
CA SER A 122 29.77 18.11 -1.34
C SER A 122 30.71 17.13 -2.06
N SER A 123 30.85 15.89 -1.57
CA SER A 123 31.79 14.90 -2.11
C SER A 123 31.18 13.51 -2.29
N GLU A 124 29.85 13.41 -2.39
CA GLU A 124 29.15 12.12 -2.32
C GLU A 124 29.46 11.15 -3.46
N THR A 125 29.43 9.88 -3.10
CA THR A 125 29.39 8.78 -4.05
C THR A 125 28.01 8.10 -4.02
N PRO A 126 27.48 7.62 -5.16
CA PRO A 126 26.24 6.84 -5.20
C PRO A 126 26.22 5.63 -4.25
N GLN A 127 27.40 5.15 -3.85
CA GLN A 127 27.58 4.06 -2.90
C GLN A 127 27.18 4.45 -1.47
N GLU A 128 27.43 5.69 -1.05
CA GLU A 128 27.14 6.19 0.31
C GLU A 128 25.64 6.38 0.53
N LEU A 129 24.91 6.73 -0.54
CA LEU A 129 23.45 6.89 -0.53
C LEU A 129 22.68 5.56 -0.58
N LYS A 130 23.36 4.45 -0.94
CA LYS A 130 22.70 3.16 -1.16
C LYS A 130 22.02 2.65 0.10
N GLY A 131 20.76 2.21 -0.06
CA GLY A 131 19.98 1.60 1.03
C GLY A 131 19.30 2.60 1.95
N ARG A 132 19.40 3.92 1.66
CA ARG A 132 18.73 4.99 2.39
C ARG A 132 17.62 5.58 1.53
N ALA A 133 16.48 5.89 2.15
CA ALA A 133 15.38 6.57 1.49
C ALA A 133 14.54 7.37 2.49
N LEU A 134 14.13 8.57 2.10
CA LEU A 134 13.17 9.38 2.84
C LEU A 134 11.82 9.38 2.11
N PRO A 135 10.85 8.55 2.52
CA PRO A 135 9.52 8.58 1.93
C PRO A 135 8.78 9.85 2.36
N THR A 136 8.19 10.57 1.41
CA THR A 136 7.36 11.75 1.66
C THR A 136 5.92 11.49 1.22
N VAL A 137 4.98 12.26 1.78
CA VAL A 137 3.55 12.13 1.46
C VAL A 137 3.22 12.65 0.05
N ASN A 138 3.99 13.62 -0.44
CA ASN A 138 3.77 14.24 -1.74
C ASN A 138 5.07 14.42 -2.52
N ASN A 139 4.91 14.62 -3.83
CA ASN A 139 6.02 14.75 -4.77
C ASN A 139 6.76 16.07 -4.63
N GLU A 140 6.07 17.16 -4.26
CA GLU A 140 6.69 18.47 -4.05
C GLU A 140 7.76 18.39 -2.95
N ARG A 141 7.41 17.84 -1.79
CA ARG A 141 8.35 17.63 -0.69
C ARG A 141 9.45 16.63 -1.04
N SER A 142 9.12 15.62 -1.84
CA SER A 142 10.12 14.68 -2.37
C SER A 142 11.17 15.42 -3.20
N MET A 143 10.73 16.29 -4.12
CA MET A 143 11.62 17.09 -4.96
C MET A 143 12.43 18.11 -4.15
N GLU A 144 11.81 18.77 -3.16
CA GLU A 144 12.55 19.68 -2.26
C GLU A 144 13.68 18.98 -1.51
N ILE A 145 13.45 17.75 -1.04
CA ILE A 145 14.48 16.97 -0.35
C ILE A 145 15.53 16.49 -1.34
N ASN A 146 15.11 15.97 -2.50
CA ASN A 146 16.02 15.51 -3.54
C ASN A 146 16.95 16.65 -3.98
N ASN A 147 16.44 17.85 -4.26
CA ASN A 147 17.28 19.00 -4.66
C ASN A 147 18.25 19.50 -3.57
N LYS A 148 18.08 19.07 -2.32
CA LYS A 148 19.00 19.38 -1.22
C LYS A 148 20.09 18.34 -1.04
N VAL A 149 19.84 17.12 -1.51
CA VAL A 149 20.66 15.92 -1.25
C VAL A 149 21.38 15.47 -2.53
N LEU A 150 20.73 15.60 -3.70
CA LEU A 150 21.19 15.16 -5.02
C LEU A 150 21.42 16.36 -5.95
#